data_AF-A0A5P9CC76-F1
#
_entry.id   AF-A0A5P9CC76-F1
#
_cell.length_a   1.000
_cell.length_b   1.000
_cell.length_c   1.000
_cell.angle_alpha   90.00
_cell.angle_beta   90.00
_cell.angle_gamma   90.00
#
_symmetry.space_group_name_H-M   'P 1'
#
loop_
_entity.id
_entity.type
_entity.pdbx_description
1 polymer ?
#
loop_
_entity_poly.entity_id
_entity_poly.type
_entity_poly.pdbx_seq_one_letter_code
_entity_poly.pdbx_strand_id
1 'polypeptide(L)'
;MPLKSLATFALLALFGSQPGLAEERQLPSELGPVNVVTVAEGLRNPWAVAVLPDGQGFLVSERPGMLRRVSATGELSPPLRGVPGVFAVGQGGLLDVVLSPDFAEDRLVYLSYAEAGDGAAGTAVGRGRLSADSRALENFTVIFRQQPKLSTGMHFGSRLVFDQQGHLFIALGDNNDRPTAQALDKLQGKLVRIYPDGRIPEDNPFVERAGARGEIWSYGHRNQQGAALNPWSGRVWTHEHGPRGGDEINIPEAGKNYGWPLATHGINYSMLPIPEARGKTLEGTEPPLHVWEKSPAISGMAFYSGERFAAWQHSLFIGALSGQALIRLHLDGNRVVREERLLESLNARIRDVRQGPDGYLYVLTDAPQGRLLRLGLASE
;
A
#
# COMPACT_ATOMS: atom_id res chain seq x y z
N MET A 1 -51.93 -66.19 18.50
CA MET A 1 -51.82 -64.78 18.02
C MET A 1 -50.54 -64.19 18.59
N PRO A 2 -49.57 -63.75 17.76
CA PRO A 2 -48.59 -62.76 18.20
C PRO A 2 -48.68 -61.48 17.36
N LEU A 3 -48.52 -60.34 18.06
CA LEU A 3 -48.49 -58.99 17.52
C LEU A 3 -47.29 -58.78 16.57
N LYS A 4 -47.54 -58.17 15.41
CA LYS A 4 -46.50 -57.61 14.52
C LYS A 4 -46.22 -56.16 14.94
N SER A 5 -44.97 -55.86 15.29
CA SER A 5 -44.47 -54.50 15.51
C SER A 5 -43.94 -53.95 14.17
N LEU A 6 -44.48 -52.83 13.68
CA LEU A 6 -43.94 -52.08 12.55
C LEU A 6 -42.90 -51.09 13.06
N ALA A 7 -41.64 -51.24 12.65
CA ALA A 7 -40.59 -50.25 12.87
C ALA A 7 -40.53 -49.31 11.67
N THR A 8 -40.85 -48.04 11.89
CA THR A 8 -40.74 -46.95 10.90
C THR A 8 -39.28 -46.45 10.87
N PHE A 9 -38.57 -46.67 9.77
CA PHE A 9 -37.26 -46.05 9.53
C PHE A 9 -37.45 -44.58 9.13
N ALA A 10 -37.04 -43.66 10.01
CA ALA A 10 -36.91 -42.25 9.68
C ALA A 10 -35.57 -42.03 8.96
N LEU A 11 -35.64 -41.65 7.68
CA LEU A 11 -34.48 -41.27 6.87
C LEU A 11 -34.07 -39.85 7.27
N LEU A 12 -33.02 -39.70 8.08
CA LEU A 12 -32.39 -38.40 8.30
C LEU A 12 -31.64 -37.98 7.03
N ALA A 13 -32.17 -37.00 6.31
CA ALA A 13 -31.44 -36.30 5.27
C ALA A 13 -30.37 -35.40 5.93
N LEU A 14 -29.11 -35.85 5.88
CA LEU A 14 -27.95 -35.03 6.20
C LEU A 14 -27.80 -33.97 5.09
N PHE A 15 -28.26 -32.75 5.35
CA PHE A 15 -27.87 -31.58 4.58
C PHE A 15 -26.39 -31.30 4.87
N GLY A 16 -25.51 -31.83 4.03
CA GLY A 16 -24.11 -31.41 4.02
C GLY A 16 -24.03 -29.93 3.65
N SER A 17 -23.49 -29.11 4.55
CA SER A 17 -23.09 -27.74 4.27
C SER A 17 -22.01 -27.77 3.19
N GLN A 18 -22.37 -27.43 1.96
CA GLN A 18 -21.35 -27.13 0.94
C GLN A 18 -20.61 -25.87 1.39
N PRO A 19 -19.27 -25.83 1.33
CA PRO A 19 -18.55 -24.58 1.49
C PRO A 19 -19.07 -23.61 0.42
N GLY A 20 -19.58 -22.46 0.87
CA GLY A 20 -20.14 -21.45 -0.03
C GLY A 20 -19.10 -21.07 -1.07
N LEU A 21 -19.43 -21.27 -2.34
CA LEU A 21 -18.67 -20.69 -3.45
C LEU A 21 -18.56 -19.19 -3.19
N ALA A 22 -17.33 -18.64 -3.26
CA ALA A 22 -17.10 -17.22 -3.09
C ALA A 22 -18.05 -16.44 -4.01
N GLU A 23 -18.77 -15.45 -3.46
CA GLU A 23 -19.74 -14.65 -4.20
C GLU A 23 -19.01 -13.83 -5.27
N GLU A 24 -19.09 -14.28 -6.52
CA GLU A 24 -18.58 -13.54 -7.68
C GLU A 24 -19.60 -12.51 -8.10
N ARG A 25 -19.21 -11.23 -8.07
CA ARG A 25 -20.06 -10.11 -8.47
C ARG A 25 -19.48 -9.42 -9.69
N GLN A 26 -20.31 -9.22 -10.71
CA GLN A 26 -19.97 -8.37 -11.85
C GLN A 26 -20.32 -6.91 -11.54
N LEU A 27 -19.36 -6.02 -11.78
CA LEU A 27 -19.51 -4.58 -11.63
C LEU A 27 -19.20 -3.88 -12.96
N PRO A 28 -19.84 -2.72 -13.24
CA PRO A 28 -19.61 -1.99 -14.49
C PRO A 28 -18.19 -1.43 -14.58
N SER A 29 -17.67 -1.41 -15.80
CA SER A 29 -16.45 -0.68 -16.17
C SER A 29 -16.52 -0.25 -17.65
N GLU A 30 -15.84 0.82 -17.99
CA GLU A 30 -15.76 1.40 -19.33
C GLU A 30 -15.09 0.46 -20.34
N LEU A 31 -14.27 -0.48 -19.86
CA LEU A 31 -13.54 -1.46 -20.68
C LEU A 31 -14.16 -2.87 -20.63
N GLY A 32 -15.43 -2.95 -20.23
CA GLY A 32 -16.16 -4.20 -20.01
C GLY A 32 -16.37 -4.49 -18.51
N PRO A 33 -17.35 -5.36 -18.16
CA PRO A 33 -17.63 -5.68 -16.77
C PRO A 33 -16.41 -6.25 -16.05
N VAL A 34 -16.26 -5.92 -14.77
CA VAL A 34 -15.22 -6.47 -13.88
C VAL A 34 -15.83 -7.51 -12.98
N ASN A 35 -15.30 -8.73 -13.00
CA ASN A 35 -15.58 -9.76 -12.02
C ASN A 35 -14.82 -9.45 -10.74
N VAL A 36 -15.55 -9.38 -9.63
CA VAL A 36 -15.02 -9.19 -8.28
C VAL A 36 -15.28 -10.46 -7.48
N VAL A 37 -14.21 -11.10 -7.01
CA VAL A 37 -14.28 -12.30 -6.18
C VAL A 37 -13.69 -11.99 -4.82
N THR A 38 -14.42 -12.30 -3.75
CA THR A 38 -13.85 -12.25 -2.40
C THR A 38 -12.92 -13.44 -2.19
N VAL A 39 -11.63 -13.17 -2.00
CA VAL A 39 -10.61 -14.19 -1.71
C VAL A 39 -10.59 -14.52 -0.23
N ALA A 40 -10.63 -13.50 0.63
CA ALA A 40 -10.66 -13.69 2.08
C ALA A 40 -11.41 -12.54 2.77
N GLU A 41 -11.98 -12.86 3.94
CA GLU A 41 -12.70 -11.93 4.80
C GLU A 41 -12.16 -12.00 6.24
N GLY A 42 -12.69 -11.13 7.11
CA GLY A 42 -12.33 -11.11 8.53
C GLY A 42 -10.94 -10.52 8.81
N LEU A 43 -10.35 -9.82 7.84
CA LEU A 43 -9.08 -9.12 7.99
C LEU A 43 -9.29 -7.84 8.83
N ARG A 44 -8.44 -7.61 9.83
CA ARG A 44 -8.57 -6.48 10.77
C ARG A 44 -7.81 -5.26 10.26
N ASN A 45 -8.51 -4.35 9.58
CA ASN A 45 -7.91 -3.17 8.96
C ASN A 45 -6.64 -3.53 8.15
N PRO A 46 -6.77 -4.41 7.15
CA PRO A 46 -5.62 -4.83 6.34
C PRO A 46 -4.99 -3.63 5.66
N TRP A 47 -3.66 -3.56 5.59
CA TRP A 47 -2.92 -2.39 5.09
C TRP A 47 -2.17 -2.64 3.79
N ALA A 48 -1.52 -3.80 3.65
CA ALA A 48 -0.86 -4.22 2.42
C ALA A 48 -1.02 -5.72 2.17
N VAL A 49 -0.96 -6.09 0.90
CA VAL A 49 -0.93 -7.49 0.45
C VAL A 49 0.33 -7.75 -0.38
N ALA A 50 0.98 -8.88 -0.12
CA ALA A 50 2.02 -9.43 -0.97
C ALA A 50 1.55 -10.79 -1.52
N VAL A 51 1.59 -10.95 -2.85
CA VAL A 51 1.23 -12.22 -3.50
C VAL A 51 2.43 -13.15 -3.44
N LEU A 52 2.25 -14.34 -2.85
CA LEU A 52 3.31 -15.34 -2.78
C LEU A 52 3.45 -16.06 -4.14
N PRO A 53 4.67 -16.43 -4.55
CA PRO A 53 4.90 -17.11 -5.81
C PRO A 53 4.26 -18.51 -5.83
N ASP A 54 4.15 -19.07 -7.03
CA ASP A 54 3.69 -20.45 -7.28
C ASP A 54 2.29 -20.77 -6.72
N GLY A 55 1.43 -19.75 -6.64
CA GLY A 55 0.07 -19.91 -6.12
C GLY A 55 0.02 -20.23 -4.62
N GLN A 56 1.06 -19.92 -3.84
CA GLN A 56 1.12 -20.23 -2.42
C GLN A 56 0.20 -19.36 -1.53
N GLY A 57 -0.52 -18.42 -2.13
CA GLY A 57 -1.47 -17.52 -1.46
C GLY A 57 -0.89 -16.12 -1.28
N PHE A 58 -1.12 -15.53 -0.10
CA PHE A 58 -0.80 -14.13 0.17
C PHE A 58 -0.26 -13.95 1.59
N LEU A 59 0.57 -12.93 1.77
CA LEU A 59 0.80 -12.30 3.07
C LEU A 59 -0.01 -11.01 3.14
N VAL A 60 -0.73 -10.80 4.24
CA VAL A 60 -1.51 -9.60 4.48
C VAL A 60 -1.11 -9.01 5.82
N SER A 61 -0.69 -7.75 5.82
CA SER A 61 -0.47 -6.99 7.05
C SER A 61 -1.79 -6.41 7.56
N GLU A 62 -2.05 -6.57 8.85
CA GLU A 62 -3.19 -6.00 9.56
C GLU A 62 -2.68 -4.87 10.46
N ARG A 63 -3.22 -3.66 10.30
CA ARG A 63 -2.74 -2.46 11.00
C ARG A 63 -2.58 -2.63 12.52
N PRO A 64 -3.42 -3.39 13.25
CA PRO A 64 -3.22 -3.58 14.68
C PRO A 64 -1.97 -4.40 15.07
N GLY A 65 -1.16 -4.88 14.12
CA GLY A 65 0.17 -5.45 14.40
C GLY A 65 0.35 -6.92 13.99
N MET A 66 -0.52 -7.46 13.14
CA MET A 66 -0.50 -8.88 12.78
C MET A 66 -0.12 -9.04 11.30
N LEU A 67 0.82 -9.93 11.00
CA LEU A 67 1.00 -10.46 9.65
C LEU A 67 0.24 -11.78 9.56
N ARG A 68 -0.61 -11.93 8.53
CA ARG A 68 -1.42 -13.12 8.30
C ARG A 68 -1.04 -13.75 6.97
N ARG A 69 -1.11 -15.08 6.89
CA ARG A 69 -1.14 -15.78 5.62
C ARG A 69 -2.59 -16.02 5.21
N VAL A 70 -2.91 -15.73 3.96
CA VAL A 70 -4.14 -16.17 3.29
C VAL A 70 -3.74 -17.28 2.32
N SER A 71 -4.34 -18.46 2.42
CA SER A 71 -4.07 -19.55 1.48
C SER A 71 -4.60 -19.23 0.08
N ALA A 72 -4.20 -20.03 -0.92
CA ALA A 72 -4.76 -19.92 -2.27
C ALA A 72 -6.29 -20.12 -2.32
N THR A 73 -6.83 -20.85 -1.34
CA THR A 73 -8.27 -21.12 -1.18
C THR A 73 -8.97 -20.11 -0.29
N GLY A 74 -8.28 -19.07 0.20
CA GLY A 74 -8.86 -18.01 1.03
C GLY A 74 -8.83 -18.25 2.54
N GLU A 75 -8.22 -19.34 3.00
CA GLU A 75 -8.14 -19.66 4.43
C GLU A 75 -7.15 -18.72 5.14
N LEU A 76 -7.60 -18.10 6.23
CA LEU A 76 -6.81 -17.17 7.01
C LEU A 76 -6.07 -17.88 8.16
N SER A 77 -4.75 -17.80 8.19
CA SER A 77 -3.92 -18.38 9.27
C SER A 77 -4.08 -17.61 10.59
N PRO A 78 -3.63 -18.15 11.73
CA PRO A 78 -3.28 -17.32 12.89
C PRO A 78 -2.18 -16.29 12.55
N PRO A 79 -1.97 -15.24 13.38
CA PRO A 79 -0.84 -14.33 13.21
C PRO A 79 0.51 -15.05 13.15
N LEU A 80 1.35 -14.65 12.21
CA LEU A 80 2.71 -15.15 12.09
C LEU A 80 3.52 -14.73 13.32
N ARG A 81 4.39 -15.61 13.81
CA ARG A 81 5.35 -15.30 14.88
C ARG A 81 6.51 -14.47 14.35
N GLY A 82 7.23 -13.77 15.23
CA GLY A 82 8.43 -13.00 14.86
C GLY A 82 8.18 -11.67 14.15
N VAL A 83 6.91 -11.27 14.01
CA VAL A 83 6.51 -9.92 13.56
C VAL A 83 6.85 -8.91 14.67
N PRO A 84 7.41 -7.73 14.36
CA PRO A 84 7.77 -6.73 15.37
C PRO A 84 6.53 -6.17 16.09
N GLY A 85 6.70 -5.76 17.34
CA GLY A 85 5.70 -4.95 18.03
C GLY A 85 5.54 -3.58 17.37
N VAL A 86 4.33 -3.04 17.36
CA VAL A 86 3.99 -1.81 16.61
C VAL A 86 3.28 -0.77 17.47
N PHE A 87 3.41 0.49 17.09
CA PHE A 87 2.61 1.60 17.59
C PHE A 87 1.30 1.71 16.80
N ALA A 88 0.27 0.96 17.23
CA ALA A 88 -1.03 0.90 16.57
C ALA A 88 -1.99 2.02 17.02
N VAL A 89 -1.64 3.28 16.77
CA VAL A 89 -2.45 4.46 17.11
C VAL A 89 -2.68 5.33 15.87
N GLY A 90 -3.93 5.78 15.67
CA GLY A 90 -4.31 6.58 14.52
C GLY A 90 -4.06 5.85 13.19
N GLN A 91 -3.18 6.42 12.36
CA GLN A 91 -2.72 5.85 11.09
C GLN A 91 -1.56 4.84 11.26
N GLY A 92 -0.98 4.75 12.46
CA GLY A 92 0.15 3.86 12.77
C GLY A 92 -0.27 2.41 12.96
N GLY A 93 0.71 1.50 12.89
CA GLY A 93 0.51 0.07 13.02
C GLY A 93 1.56 -0.74 12.28
N LEU A 94 1.24 -1.99 11.95
CA LEU A 94 1.94 -2.74 10.90
C LEU A 94 1.42 -2.24 9.54
N LEU A 95 2.34 -1.86 8.66
CA LEU A 95 2.02 -1.14 7.43
C LEU A 95 2.38 -2.00 6.23
N ASP A 96 3.44 -1.71 5.49
CA ASP A 96 3.69 -2.40 4.23
C ASP A 96 4.25 -3.81 4.44
N VAL A 97 3.98 -4.67 3.47
CA VAL A 97 4.62 -5.98 3.31
C VAL A 97 5.02 -6.15 1.85
N VAL A 98 6.31 -6.36 1.61
CA VAL A 98 6.86 -6.58 0.27
C VAL A 98 7.84 -7.75 0.31
N LEU A 99 7.83 -8.59 -0.72
CA LEU A 99 8.78 -9.69 -0.86
C LEU A 99 10.09 -9.17 -1.46
N SER A 100 11.21 -9.78 -1.08
CA SER A 100 12.48 -9.57 -1.79
C SER A 100 12.32 -9.85 -3.29
N PRO A 101 13.01 -9.11 -4.18
CA PRO A 101 13.10 -9.49 -5.59
C PRO A 101 13.57 -10.94 -5.78
N ASP A 102 14.41 -11.44 -4.88
CA ASP A 102 14.98 -12.79 -4.90
C ASP A 102 14.25 -13.75 -3.93
N PHE A 103 12.97 -13.49 -3.63
CA PHE A 103 12.19 -14.22 -2.62
C PHE A 103 12.17 -15.75 -2.82
N ALA A 104 12.24 -16.22 -4.07
CA ALA A 104 12.32 -17.65 -4.38
C ALA A 104 13.54 -18.33 -3.74
N GLU A 105 14.63 -17.58 -3.55
CA GLU A 105 15.90 -18.07 -3.00
C GLU A 105 16.06 -17.68 -1.52
N ASP A 106 15.84 -16.40 -1.21
CA ASP A 106 16.15 -15.83 0.10
C ASP A 106 14.98 -15.89 1.09
N ARG A 107 13.75 -16.06 0.59
CA ARG A 107 12.47 -15.96 1.33
C ARG A 107 12.36 -14.72 2.24
N LEU A 108 13.05 -13.63 1.91
CA LEU A 108 13.05 -12.42 2.72
C LEU A 108 11.77 -11.61 2.51
N VAL A 109 11.14 -11.25 3.62
CA VAL A 109 9.96 -10.38 3.67
C VAL A 109 10.35 -9.09 4.36
N TYR A 110 10.03 -7.98 3.72
CA TYR A 110 10.26 -6.63 4.21
C TYR A 110 8.96 -6.09 4.80
N LEU A 111 9.05 -5.53 6.00
CA LEU A 111 7.93 -4.90 6.69
C LEU A 111 8.27 -3.46 7.02
N SER A 112 7.30 -2.57 6.81
CA SER A 112 7.32 -1.26 7.44
C SER A 112 6.26 -1.17 8.53
N TYR A 113 6.56 -0.43 9.59
CA TYR A 113 5.66 -0.29 10.73
C TYR A 113 5.92 1.01 11.48
N ALA A 114 4.91 1.50 12.20
CA ALA A 114 5.10 2.59 13.15
C ALA A 114 5.78 2.05 14.41
N GLU A 115 6.94 2.60 14.76
CA GLU A 115 7.71 2.21 15.94
C GLU A 115 7.70 3.37 16.94
N ALA A 116 7.27 3.09 18.17
CA ALA A 116 7.25 4.06 19.26
C ALA A 116 8.68 4.47 19.67
N GLY A 117 8.80 5.68 20.21
CA GLY A 117 9.94 6.19 20.97
C GLY A 117 9.44 6.99 22.16
N ASP A 118 10.19 8.01 22.57
CA ASP A 118 9.84 8.83 23.74
C ASP A 118 8.66 9.76 23.45
N GLY A 119 7.44 9.32 23.76
CA GLY A 119 6.21 10.10 23.65
C GLY A 119 5.67 10.30 22.22
N ALA A 120 6.39 9.82 21.20
CA ALA A 120 6.02 9.89 19.79
C ALA A 120 6.43 8.61 19.05
N ALA A 121 6.13 8.54 17.76
CA ALA A 121 6.45 7.43 16.88
C ALA A 121 7.02 7.91 15.55
N GLY A 122 7.63 6.98 14.81
CA GLY A 122 8.09 7.19 13.44
C GLY A 122 8.17 5.86 12.72
N THR A 123 8.20 5.91 11.39
CA THR A 123 8.27 4.70 10.56
C THR A 123 9.60 3.98 10.76
N ALA A 124 9.53 2.66 10.93
CA ALA A 124 10.68 1.76 10.90
C ALA A 124 10.48 0.75 9.78
N VAL A 125 11.59 0.25 9.23
CA VAL A 125 11.61 -0.80 8.20
C VAL A 125 12.58 -1.88 8.63
N GLY A 126 12.15 -3.13 8.49
CA GLY A 126 12.97 -4.30 8.78
C GLY A 126 12.66 -5.44 7.83
N ARG A 127 13.46 -6.49 7.90
CA ARG A 127 13.31 -7.70 7.10
C ARG A 127 13.50 -8.95 7.95
N GLY A 128 12.80 -10.02 7.60
CA GLY A 128 12.98 -11.35 8.18
C GLY A 128 12.74 -12.43 7.14
N ARG A 129 13.25 -13.64 7.38
CA ARG A 129 13.04 -14.78 6.47
C ARG A 129 11.70 -15.44 6.79
N LEU A 130 10.83 -15.60 5.80
CA LEU A 130 9.59 -16.36 5.95
C LEU A 130 9.93 -17.85 6.11
N SER A 131 9.51 -18.44 7.23
CA SER A 131 9.71 -19.85 7.52
C SER A 131 9.13 -20.74 6.41
N ALA A 132 9.65 -21.96 6.26
CA ALA A 132 9.20 -22.88 5.21
C ALA A 132 7.69 -23.21 5.33
N ASP A 133 7.17 -23.34 6.55
CA ASP A 133 5.75 -23.54 6.82
C ASP A 133 4.90 -22.24 6.73
N SER A 134 5.54 -21.10 6.46
CA SER A 134 4.95 -19.77 6.37
C SER A 134 4.17 -19.34 7.64
N ARG A 135 4.64 -19.77 8.81
CA ARG A 135 4.04 -19.44 10.12
C ARG A 135 4.87 -18.48 10.97
N ALA A 136 6.05 -18.08 10.53
CA ALA A 136 6.90 -17.14 11.24
C ALA A 136 7.78 -16.31 10.29
N LEU A 137 8.17 -15.12 10.74
CA LEU A 137 9.34 -14.40 10.26
C LEU A 137 10.52 -14.66 11.20
N GLU A 138 11.57 -15.25 10.66
CA GLU A 138 12.79 -15.60 11.38
C GLU A 138 13.83 -14.49 11.24
N ASN A 139 14.60 -14.25 12.31
CA ASN A 139 15.72 -13.31 12.33
C ASN A 139 15.35 -11.89 11.87
N PHE A 140 14.16 -11.41 12.27
CA PHE A 140 13.70 -10.08 11.90
C PHE A 140 14.67 -9.01 12.41
N THR A 141 15.20 -8.19 11.50
CA THR A 141 16.18 -7.14 11.80
C THR A 141 15.70 -5.81 11.23
N VAL A 142 15.81 -4.75 12.03
CA VAL A 142 15.49 -3.38 11.60
C VAL A 142 16.65 -2.82 10.80
N ILE A 143 16.38 -2.34 9.59
CA ILE A 143 17.37 -1.81 8.65
C ILE A 143 17.26 -0.29 8.46
N PHE A 144 16.14 0.32 8.85
CA PHE A 144 15.93 1.76 8.72
C PHE A 144 14.95 2.27 9.79
N ARG A 145 15.20 3.50 10.26
CA ARG A 145 14.29 4.24 11.15
C ARG A 145 14.19 5.70 10.70
N GLN A 146 12.95 6.15 10.55
CA GLN A 146 12.64 7.57 10.43
C GLN A 146 13.00 8.28 11.74
N GLN A 147 13.88 9.27 11.64
CA GLN A 147 14.40 10.03 12.76
C GLN A 147 14.37 11.53 12.44
N PRO A 148 14.02 12.39 13.40
CA PRO A 148 13.46 12.05 14.72
C PRO A 148 12.06 11.41 14.62
N LYS A 149 11.62 10.75 15.70
CA LYS A 149 10.23 10.26 15.85
C LYS A 149 9.36 11.42 16.34
N LEU A 150 8.38 11.85 15.53
CA LEU A 150 7.57 13.05 15.81
C LEU A 150 6.06 12.79 15.78
N SER A 151 5.63 11.64 15.26
CA SER A 151 4.21 11.37 15.06
C SER A 151 3.52 10.99 16.36
N THR A 152 2.34 11.57 16.60
CA THR A 152 1.41 11.13 17.64
C THR A 152 0.30 10.23 17.09
N GLY A 153 0.42 9.78 15.83
CA GLY A 153 -0.55 8.90 15.18
C GLY A 153 -0.92 9.26 13.74
N MET A 154 -0.23 10.21 13.10
CA MET A 154 -0.52 10.67 11.73
C MET A 154 0.74 10.68 10.85
N HIS A 155 0.53 10.49 9.54
CA HIS A 155 1.51 10.74 8.47
C HIS A 155 2.80 9.93 8.56
N PHE A 156 2.68 8.62 8.72
CA PHE A 156 3.83 7.70 8.64
C PHE A 156 4.29 7.45 7.20
N GLY A 157 3.41 7.57 6.21
CA GLY A 157 3.61 7.04 4.87
C GLY A 157 3.79 5.52 4.92
N SER A 158 5.01 5.06 4.59
CA SER A 158 5.61 3.74 4.81
C SER A 158 5.60 2.75 3.64
N ARG A 159 5.27 3.18 2.42
CA ARG A 159 5.33 2.29 1.25
C ARG A 159 6.78 1.94 0.89
N LEU A 160 7.01 0.69 0.54
CA LEU A 160 8.28 0.11 0.14
C LEU A 160 8.25 -0.26 -1.34
N VAL A 161 9.29 0.09 -2.09
CA VAL A 161 9.41 -0.25 -3.51
C VAL A 161 10.84 -0.65 -3.82
N PHE A 162 11.05 -1.85 -4.33
CA PHE A 162 12.32 -2.23 -4.93
C PHE A 162 12.41 -1.67 -6.34
N ASP A 163 13.56 -1.13 -6.71
CA ASP A 163 13.87 -0.79 -8.10
C ASP A 163 14.58 -1.95 -8.82
N GLN A 164 14.88 -1.75 -10.10
CA GLN A 164 15.60 -2.73 -10.92
C GLN A 164 17.13 -2.62 -10.76
N GLN A 165 17.61 -1.70 -9.94
CA GLN A 165 19.03 -1.41 -9.71
C GLN A 165 19.51 -1.95 -8.36
N GLY A 166 18.65 -2.66 -7.62
CA GLY A 166 18.98 -3.28 -6.33
C GLY A 166 18.84 -2.34 -5.14
N HIS A 167 18.06 -1.26 -5.25
CA HIS A 167 17.72 -0.38 -4.13
C HIS A 167 16.32 -0.64 -3.60
N LEU A 168 16.11 -0.20 -2.37
CA LEU A 168 14.83 -0.12 -1.69
C LEU A 168 14.48 1.35 -1.45
N PHE A 169 13.36 1.78 -2.02
CA PHE A 169 12.76 3.07 -1.76
C PHE A 169 11.77 2.99 -0.59
N ILE A 170 11.78 4.01 0.27
CA ILE A 170 10.88 4.12 1.43
C ILE A 170 10.18 5.47 1.36
N ALA A 171 8.87 5.47 1.11
CA ALA A 171 8.06 6.67 1.02
C ALA A 171 7.58 7.10 2.41
N LEU A 172 8.05 8.24 2.94
CA LEU A 172 7.78 8.69 4.30
C LEU A 172 6.84 9.89 4.31
N GLY A 173 5.98 9.95 5.33
CA GLY A 173 5.23 11.15 5.65
C GLY A 173 5.97 12.09 6.61
N ASP A 174 5.44 13.29 6.80
CA ASP A 174 6.02 14.36 7.61
C ASP A 174 5.70 14.26 9.11
N ASN A 175 5.06 13.17 9.55
CA ASN A 175 4.58 12.99 10.92
C ASN A 175 3.61 14.09 11.39
N ASN A 176 3.00 14.83 10.46
CA ASN A 176 2.15 15.99 10.68
C ASN A 176 2.88 17.22 11.27
N ASP A 177 4.22 17.24 11.18
CA ASP A 177 5.06 18.41 11.48
C ASP A 177 5.54 19.04 10.17
N ARG A 178 4.68 19.87 9.58
CA ARG A 178 4.79 20.31 8.18
C ARG A 178 6.16 20.89 7.79
N PRO A 179 6.76 21.83 8.53
CA PRO A 179 8.03 22.45 8.12
C PRO A 179 9.19 21.45 7.97
N THR A 180 9.12 20.31 8.67
CA THR A 180 10.18 19.30 8.63
C THR A 180 10.32 18.59 7.29
N ALA A 181 9.29 18.65 6.42
CA ALA A 181 9.37 18.17 5.04
C ALA A 181 10.48 18.88 4.23
N GLN A 182 10.78 20.14 4.55
CA GLN A 182 11.86 20.93 3.92
C GLN A 182 13.23 20.76 4.61
N ALA A 183 13.25 20.21 5.82
CA ALA A 183 14.47 20.06 6.61
C ALA A 183 15.24 18.79 6.17
N LEU A 184 16.48 18.95 5.72
CA LEU A 184 17.30 17.83 5.22
C LEU A 184 18.05 17.07 6.31
N ASP A 185 18.12 17.61 7.53
CA ASP A 185 18.63 16.92 8.73
C ASP A 185 17.60 15.93 9.32
N LYS A 186 16.38 15.90 8.77
CA LYS A 186 15.24 15.10 9.24
C LYS A 186 14.68 14.20 8.14
N LEU A 187 14.10 13.07 8.54
CA LEU A 187 13.48 12.09 7.63
C LEU A 187 11.95 12.24 7.49
N GLN A 188 11.39 13.38 7.90
CA GLN A 188 9.98 13.69 7.69
C GLN A 188 9.73 14.17 6.26
N GLY A 189 8.71 13.63 5.60
CA GLY A 189 8.29 14.12 4.27
C GLY A 189 9.33 13.89 3.18
N LYS A 190 9.94 12.70 3.20
CA LYS A 190 11.04 12.30 2.30
C LYS A 190 10.67 11.06 1.52
N LEU A 191 11.17 10.95 0.29
CA LEU A 191 11.43 9.65 -0.31
C LEU A 191 12.88 9.29 0.01
N VAL A 192 13.09 8.11 0.59
CA VAL A 192 14.41 7.58 0.93
C VAL A 192 14.81 6.52 -0.09
N ARG A 193 16.11 6.42 -0.41
CA ARG A 193 16.71 5.33 -1.19
C ARG A 193 17.86 4.71 -0.39
N ILE A 194 17.77 3.41 -0.12
CA ILE A 194 18.79 2.62 0.60
C ILE A 194 19.05 1.30 -0.13
N TYR A 195 20.10 0.58 0.24
CA TYR A 195 20.22 -0.83 -0.12
C TYR A 195 19.27 -1.70 0.72
N PRO A 196 18.89 -2.90 0.24
CA PRO A 196 18.00 -3.83 0.94
C PRO A 196 18.50 -4.30 2.32
N ASP A 197 19.76 -4.04 2.66
CA ASP A 197 20.36 -4.34 3.96
C ASP A 197 20.46 -3.12 4.90
N GLY A 198 20.04 -1.93 4.45
CA GLY A 198 20.08 -0.69 5.23
C GLY A 198 21.27 0.22 4.92
N ARG A 199 22.26 -0.22 4.13
CA ARG A 199 23.37 0.66 3.72
C ARG A 199 22.89 1.80 2.84
N ILE A 200 23.58 2.93 2.91
CA ILE A 200 23.28 4.13 2.12
C ILE A 200 24.09 4.07 0.82
N PRO A 201 23.46 4.19 -0.37
CA PRO A 201 24.17 4.33 -1.64
C PRO A 201 25.04 5.59 -1.66
N GLU A 202 26.30 5.44 -2.09
CA GLU A 202 27.29 6.54 -2.14
C GLU A 202 26.93 7.61 -3.17
N ASP A 203 26.07 7.27 -4.15
CA ASP A 203 25.56 8.18 -5.17
C ASP A 203 24.25 8.87 -4.78
N ASN A 204 23.78 8.74 -3.52
CA ASN A 204 22.62 9.47 -3.04
C ASN A 204 22.87 11.01 -3.08
N PRO A 205 21.86 11.82 -3.41
CA PRO A 205 22.05 13.24 -3.74
C PRO A 205 22.53 14.13 -2.58
N PHE A 206 22.48 13.63 -1.34
CA PHE A 206 22.80 14.41 -0.15
C PHE A 206 23.88 13.78 0.74
N VAL A 207 24.54 12.69 0.33
CA VAL A 207 25.59 12.06 1.16
C VAL A 207 26.75 13.00 1.49
N GLU A 208 27.19 13.82 0.53
CA GLU A 208 28.28 14.78 0.71
C GLU A 208 27.84 16.13 1.30
N ARG A 209 26.53 16.31 1.57
CA ARG A 209 26.00 17.56 2.10
C ARG A 209 26.04 17.55 3.63
N ALA A 210 26.96 18.34 4.19
CA ALA A 210 27.08 18.50 5.64
C ALA A 210 25.73 18.85 6.29
N GLY A 211 25.36 18.08 7.32
CA GLY A 211 24.11 18.24 8.09
C GLY A 211 22.86 17.65 7.42
N ALA A 212 22.95 17.10 6.21
CA ALA A 212 21.84 16.38 5.59
C ALA A 212 21.88 14.88 5.92
N ARG A 213 20.72 14.24 5.83
CA ARG A 213 20.56 12.79 5.92
C ARG A 213 20.86 12.15 4.56
N GLY A 214 21.92 11.35 4.50
CA GLY A 214 22.39 10.70 3.28
C GLY A 214 21.37 9.73 2.66
N GLU A 215 20.39 9.28 3.43
CA GLU A 215 19.31 8.39 2.97
C GLU A 215 18.32 9.07 2.01
N ILE A 216 18.26 10.41 2.00
CA ILE A 216 17.24 11.18 1.27
C ILE A 216 17.49 11.07 -0.25
N TRP A 217 16.44 10.68 -0.99
CA TRP A 217 16.38 10.77 -2.44
C TRP A 217 15.67 12.04 -2.90
N SER A 218 14.48 12.33 -2.37
CA SER A 218 13.74 13.57 -2.60
C SER A 218 13.04 14.04 -1.32
N TYR A 219 12.61 15.31 -1.30
CA TYR A 219 12.03 15.94 -0.12
C TYR A 219 10.87 16.86 -0.47
N GLY A 220 10.21 17.43 0.55
CA GLY A 220 9.04 18.27 0.34
C GLY A 220 7.76 17.47 0.06
N HIS A 221 7.63 16.30 0.70
CA HIS A 221 6.42 15.48 0.65
C HIS A 221 5.61 15.60 1.95
N ARG A 222 4.30 15.45 1.88
CA ARG A 222 3.38 15.47 3.02
C ARG A 222 3.17 14.10 3.62
N ASN A 223 2.41 13.23 2.94
CA ASN A 223 2.08 11.90 3.45
C ASN A 223 1.88 10.90 2.30
N GLN A 224 2.98 10.28 1.90
CA GLN A 224 3.03 9.37 0.75
C GLN A 224 2.44 8.00 1.10
N GLN A 225 1.28 7.67 0.53
CA GLN A 225 0.52 6.45 0.87
C GLN A 225 0.88 5.25 -0.02
N GLY A 226 1.14 5.53 -1.29
CA GLY A 226 1.48 4.54 -2.31
C GLY A 226 2.65 5.00 -3.16
N ALA A 227 3.32 4.00 -3.68
CA ALA A 227 4.54 4.07 -4.44
C ALA A 227 4.59 2.78 -5.27
N ALA A 228 5.00 2.87 -6.52
CA ALA A 228 5.15 1.71 -7.40
C ALA A 228 6.21 2.01 -8.45
N LEU A 229 6.94 0.97 -8.85
CA LEU A 229 7.86 1.05 -9.98
C LEU A 229 7.05 1.06 -11.28
N ASN A 230 7.19 2.10 -12.09
CA ASN A 230 6.60 2.14 -13.42
C ASN A 230 7.34 1.14 -14.32
N PRO A 231 6.68 0.08 -14.81
CA PRO A 231 7.35 -1.03 -15.47
C PRO A 231 7.93 -0.66 -16.85
N TRP A 232 7.47 0.44 -17.46
CA TRP A 232 7.93 0.87 -18.78
C TRP A 232 9.11 1.84 -18.72
N SER A 233 9.21 2.63 -17.64
CA SER A 233 10.27 3.64 -17.48
C SER A 233 11.31 3.29 -16.42
N GLY A 234 11.04 2.31 -15.57
CA GLY A 234 11.90 1.98 -14.41
C GLY A 234 11.93 3.06 -13.33
N ARG A 235 11.06 4.07 -13.41
CA ARG A 235 10.98 5.16 -12.42
C ARG A 235 9.98 4.82 -11.31
N VAL A 236 10.33 5.12 -10.07
CA VAL A 236 9.38 5.09 -8.96
C VAL A 236 8.41 6.26 -9.13
N TRP A 237 7.12 5.95 -9.16
CA TRP A 237 6.06 6.93 -8.99
C TRP A 237 5.61 6.89 -7.54
N THR A 238 5.22 8.03 -6.99
CA THR A 238 4.60 8.13 -5.68
C THR A 238 3.31 8.93 -5.76
N HIS A 239 2.47 8.77 -4.76
CA HIS A 239 1.33 9.65 -4.58
C HIS A 239 1.09 9.91 -3.09
N GLU A 240 0.46 11.03 -2.78
CA GLU A 240 0.35 11.51 -1.41
C GLU A 240 -0.98 12.18 -1.11
N HIS A 241 -1.35 12.13 0.18
CA HIS A 241 -2.49 12.90 0.66
C HIS A 241 -2.12 14.36 0.79
N GLY A 242 -2.90 15.22 0.15
CA GLY A 242 -2.96 16.65 0.49
C GLY A 242 -3.66 16.88 1.83
N PRO A 243 -3.76 18.15 2.28
CA PRO A 243 -4.59 18.52 3.41
C PRO A 243 -6.08 18.43 3.05
N ARG A 244 -6.82 19.55 2.96
CA ARG A 244 -8.16 19.57 2.38
C ARG A 244 -8.03 19.81 0.88
N GLY A 245 -8.08 18.73 0.09
CA GLY A 245 -7.75 18.80 -1.33
C GLY A 245 -6.24 18.71 -1.57
N GLY A 246 -5.85 18.63 -2.84
CA GLY A 246 -4.45 18.59 -3.25
C GLY A 246 -3.78 17.24 -3.01
N ASP A 247 -4.51 16.13 -3.18
CA ASP A 247 -3.87 14.83 -3.35
C ASP A 247 -3.09 14.84 -4.67
N GLU A 248 -1.89 14.27 -4.70
CA GLU A 248 -0.95 14.42 -5.82
C GLU A 248 -0.37 13.08 -6.28
N ILE A 249 -0.09 12.95 -7.58
CA ILE A 249 0.86 11.98 -8.14
C ILE A 249 2.16 12.72 -8.48
N ASN A 250 3.27 12.13 -8.09
CA ASN A 250 4.62 12.64 -8.33
C ASN A 250 5.49 11.58 -9.02
N ILE A 251 6.50 12.01 -9.78
CA ILE A 251 7.60 11.15 -10.21
C ILE A 251 8.91 11.64 -9.59
N PRO A 252 9.23 11.21 -8.34
CA PRO A 252 10.42 11.62 -7.60
C PRO A 252 11.74 11.53 -8.38
N GLU A 253 12.53 12.61 -8.34
CA GLU A 253 13.87 12.70 -8.91
C GLU A 253 14.92 13.01 -7.84
N ALA A 254 16.16 12.58 -8.10
CA ALA A 254 17.28 12.73 -7.17
C ALA A 254 17.48 14.20 -6.79
N GLY A 255 17.47 14.47 -5.49
CA GLY A 255 17.75 15.78 -4.91
C GLY A 255 16.61 16.79 -5.03
N LYS A 256 15.47 16.42 -5.64
CA LYS A 256 14.40 17.36 -5.95
C LYS A 256 13.45 17.61 -4.78
N ASN A 257 12.86 18.81 -4.80
CA ASN A 257 11.92 19.31 -3.81
C ASN A 257 10.50 19.31 -4.38
N TYR A 258 9.57 18.59 -3.76
CA TYR A 258 8.16 18.51 -4.14
C TYR A 258 7.29 19.55 -3.41
N GLY A 259 7.93 20.46 -2.69
CA GLY A 259 7.35 21.74 -2.31
C GLY A 259 6.59 21.77 -1.00
N TRP A 260 6.05 20.67 -0.47
CA TRP A 260 5.32 20.70 0.79
C TRP A 260 6.19 21.20 1.97
N PRO A 261 5.71 22.12 2.82
CA PRO A 261 4.39 22.78 2.81
C PRO A 261 4.38 24.16 2.11
N LEU A 262 5.49 24.55 1.49
CA LEU A 262 5.65 25.86 0.85
C LEU A 262 4.84 25.99 -0.44
N ALA A 263 4.70 24.89 -1.19
CA ALA A 263 3.79 24.77 -2.32
C ALA A 263 2.76 23.68 -2.01
N THR A 264 1.48 23.96 -2.27
CA THR A 264 0.41 22.97 -2.12
C THR A 264 -0.82 23.37 -2.93
N HIS A 265 -1.48 22.38 -3.52
CA HIS A 265 -2.77 22.55 -4.19
C HIS A 265 -3.97 22.46 -3.23
N GLY A 266 -3.74 22.09 -1.97
CA GLY A 266 -4.77 21.99 -0.94
C GLY A 266 -4.84 23.23 -0.04
N ILE A 267 -5.86 23.25 0.82
CA ILE A 267 -6.00 24.25 1.89
C ILE A 267 -6.06 23.58 3.26
N ASN A 268 -5.97 24.37 4.33
CA ASN A 268 -6.18 23.86 5.68
C ASN A 268 -7.64 23.41 5.85
N TYR A 269 -7.88 22.43 6.73
CA TYR A 269 -9.24 21.98 7.05
C TYR A 269 -10.12 23.09 7.64
N SER A 270 -9.51 24.14 8.20
CA SER A 270 -10.17 25.38 8.64
C SER A 270 -10.70 26.27 7.49
N MET A 271 -10.52 25.86 6.23
CA MET A 271 -10.83 26.65 5.01
C MET A 271 -9.90 27.83 4.74
N LEU A 272 -8.84 27.99 5.53
CA LEU A 272 -7.80 28.99 5.30
C LEU A 272 -6.61 28.35 4.55
N PRO A 273 -5.72 29.16 3.94
CA PRO A 273 -4.46 28.64 3.41
C PRO A 273 -3.66 27.86 4.46
N ILE A 274 -2.83 26.92 4.02
CA ILE A 274 -1.81 26.33 4.88
C ILE A 274 -0.85 27.47 5.31
N PRO A 275 -0.55 27.65 6.61
CA PRO A 275 0.17 28.82 7.09
C PRO A 275 1.54 29.04 6.43
N GLU A 276 2.23 27.96 6.10
CA GLU A 276 3.56 27.98 5.47
C GLU A 276 3.51 28.17 3.95
N ALA A 277 2.34 27.99 3.32
CA ALA A 277 2.22 27.96 1.88
C ALA A 277 2.39 29.35 1.26
N ARG A 278 3.12 29.38 0.15
CA ARG A 278 3.42 30.58 -0.66
C ARG A 278 2.72 30.58 -2.01
N GLY A 279 2.04 29.49 -2.35
CA GLY A 279 1.29 29.33 -3.59
C GLY A 279 1.01 27.87 -3.92
N LYS A 280 0.36 27.63 -5.06
CA LYS A 280 0.24 26.28 -5.64
C LYS A 280 1.57 25.79 -6.22
N THR A 281 2.40 26.71 -6.69
CA THR A 281 3.73 26.48 -7.24
C THR A 281 4.72 27.42 -6.58
N LEU A 282 5.98 27.00 -6.47
CA LEU A 282 7.08 27.84 -5.97
C LEU A 282 8.33 27.58 -6.81
N GLU A 283 9.10 28.64 -7.08
CA GLU A 283 10.40 28.48 -7.74
C GLU A 283 11.32 27.56 -6.92
N GLY A 284 12.00 26.63 -7.59
CA GLY A 284 12.84 25.61 -6.93
C GLY A 284 12.06 24.42 -6.36
N THR A 285 10.76 24.30 -6.68
CA THR A 285 9.95 23.10 -6.41
C THR A 285 9.48 22.47 -7.71
N GLU A 286 9.35 21.15 -7.71
CA GLU A 286 8.83 20.38 -8.85
C GLU A 286 7.29 20.32 -8.78
N PRO A 287 6.60 20.51 -9.91
CA PRO A 287 5.14 20.37 -9.94
C PRO A 287 4.72 18.90 -9.89
N PRO A 288 3.55 18.59 -9.32
CA PRO A 288 2.98 17.25 -9.41
C PRO A 288 2.57 16.91 -10.85
N LEU A 289 2.62 15.62 -11.17
CA LEU A 289 2.16 15.08 -12.45
C LEU A 289 0.63 15.16 -12.57
N HIS A 290 -0.07 14.93 -11.46
CA HIS A 290 -1.52 14.98 -11.38
C HIS A 290 -1.97 15.45 -10.01
N VAL A 291 -3.09 16.18 -9.96
CA VAL A 291 -3.65 16.72 -8.72
C VAL A 291 -5.15 16.49 -8.69
N TRP A 292 -5.66 15.99 -7.56
CA TRP A 292 -7.08 16.04 -7.25
C TRP A 292 -7.37 17.23 -6.34
N GLU A 293 -8.07 18.25 -6.87
CA GLU A 293 -8.53 19.39 -6.08
C GLU A 293 -9.46 18.95 -4.93
N LYS A 294 -10.29 17.93 -5.18
CA LYS A 294 -11.07 17.24 -4.14
C LYS A 294 -10.44 15.88 -3.86
N SER A 295 -9.66 15.81 -2.78
CA SER A 295 -8.94 14.61 -2.37
C SER A 295 -9.86 13.39 -2.24
N PRO A 296 -9.62 12.30 -3.01
CA PRO A 296 -10.26 11.01 -2.77
C PRO A 296 -9.60 10.24 -1.61
N ALA A 297 -8.53 10.79 -1.02
CA ALA A 297 -7.65 10.14 -0.05
C ALA A 297 -7.06 8.86 -0.66
N ILE A 298 -6.26 9.04 -1.70
CA ILE A 298 -5.59 7.95 -2.46
C ILE A 298 -4.74 7.02 -1.58
N SER A 299 -4.58 5.75 -1.93
CA SER A 299 -4.01 4.74 -1.02
C SER A 299 -2.94 3.84 -1.64
N GLY A 300 -3.18 2.57 -1.92
CA GLY A 300 -2.22 1.74 -2.66
C GLY A 300 -2.30 2.05 -4.15
N MET A 301 -1.25 1.71 -4.90
CA MET A 301 -1.27 1.82 -6.35
C MET A 301 -0.51 0.69 -7.05
N ALA A 302 -0.95 0.35 -8.25
CA ALA A 302 -0.34 -0.67 -9.09
C ALA A 302 -0.46 -0.28 -10.56
N PHE A 303 0.66 -0.24 -11.28
CA PHE A 303 0.63 -0.28 -12.73
C PHE A 303 0.14 -1.64 -13.19
N TYR A 304 -0.60 -1.65 -14.30
CA TYR A 304 -0.99 -2.88 -14.95
C TYR A 304 -0.13 -3.12 -16.19
N SER A 305 0.71 -4.14 -16.12
CA SER A 305 1.57 -4.62 -17.21
C SER A 305 1.29 -6.08 -17.61
N GLY A 306 0.25 -6.70 -17.05
CA GLY A 306 -0.09 -8.10 -17.29
C GLY A 306 -0.69 -8.35 -18.67
N GLU A 307 -0.38 -9.49 -19.28
CA GLU A 307 -0.91 -9.85 -20.60
C GLU A 307 -2.37 -10.33 -20.56
N ARG A 308 -2.84 -10.83 -19.41
CA ARG A 308 -4.17 -11.42 -19.24
C ARG A 308 -5.30 -10.49 -19.68
N PHE A 309 -5.23 -9.22 -19.29
CA PHE A 309 -6.24 -8.22 -19.63
C PHE A 309 -5.60 -7.11 -20.46
N ALA A 310 -5.41 -7.37 -21.76
CA ALA A 310 -4.78 -6.42 -22.68
C ALA A 310 -5.40 -5.02 -22.64
N ALA A 311 -6.72 -4.91 -22.42
CA ALA A 311 -7.43 -3.62 -22.31
C ALA A 311 -6.97 -2.77 -21.11
N TRP A 312 -6.39 -3.37 -20.06
CA TRP A 312 -5.86 -2.66 -18.90
C TRP A 312 -4.41 -2.20 -19.07
N GLN A 313 -3.73 -2.57 -20.16
CA GLN A 313 -2.36 -2.08 -20.43
C GLN A 313 -2.29 -0.55 -20.36
N HIS A 314 -1.14 -0.06 -19.88
CA HIS A 314 -0.93 1.37 -19.62
C HIS A 314 -1.93 1.99 -18.63
N SER A 315 -2.52 1.19 -17.75
CA SER A 315 -3.32 1.70 -16.63
C SER A 315 -2.52 1.76 -15.33
N LEU A 316 -2.79 2.78 -14.52
CA LEU A 316 -2.40 2.87 -13.11
C LEU A 316 -3.67 2.78 -12.26
N PHE A 317 -3.76 1.74 -11.44
CA PHE A 317 -4.85 1.55 -10.49
C PHE A 317 -4.46 2.13 -9.14
N ILE A 318 -5.38 2.86 -8.51
CA ILE A 318 -5.18 3.60 -7.27
C ILE A 318 -6.39 3.37 -6.36
N GLY A 319 -6.16 2.87 -5.15
CA GLY A 319 -7.22 2.80 -4.15
C GLY A 319 -7.62 4.21 -3.67
N ALA A 320 -8.89 4.41 -3.34
CA ALA A 320 -9.40 5.62 -2.70
C ALA A 320 -10.08 5.29 -1.37
N LEU A 321 -9.62 5.92 -0.29
CA LEU A 321 -10.16 5.73 1.04
C LEU A 321 -11.45 6.52 1.25
N SER A 322 -11.39 7.84 1.12
CA SER A 322 -12.58 8.68 1.29
C SER A 322 -13.47 8.66 0.05
N GLY A 323 -12.87 8.47 -1.13
CA GLY A 323 -13.60 8.32 -2.39
C GLY A 323 -14.30 6.98 -2.55
N GLN A 324 -13.97 5.98 -1.71
CA GLN A 324 -14.58 4.64 -1.70
C GLN A 324 -14.66 3.97 -3.09
N ALA A 325 -13.56 4.05 -3.83
CA ALA A 325 -13.45 3.57 -5.21
C ALA A 325 -12.06 2.98 -5.46
N LEU A 326 -11.94 2.18 -6.51
CA LEU A 326 -10.67 1.91 -7.16
C LEU A 326 -10.59 2.79 -8.41
N ILE A 327 -9.71 3.78 -8.38
CA ILE A 327 -9.48 4.70 -9.50
C ILE A 327 -8.58 4.00 -10.52
N ARG A 328 -8.94 4.03 -11.80
CA ARG A 328 -8.10 3.61 -12.91
C ARG A 328 -7.74 4.83 -13.75
N LEU A 329 -6.44 5.12 -13.84
CA LEU A 329 -5.91 6.14 -14.73
C LEU A 329 -5.35 5.47 -15.98
N HIS A 330 -5.77 5.89 -17.17
CA HIS A 330 -5.10 5.51 -18.41
C HIS A 330 -3.99 6.49 -18.71
N LEU A 331 -2.82 5.97 -19.07
CA LEU A 331 -1.59 6.73 -19.25
C LEU A 331 -1.14 6.75 -20.71
N ASP A 332 -0.72 7.91 -21.16
CA ASP A 332 0.07 8.10 -22.39
C ASP A 332 1.46 8.64 -21.97
N GLY A 333 2.43 7.74 -21.86
CA GLY A 333 3.72 8.03 -21.22
C GLY A 333 3.53 8.52 -19.78
N ASN A 334 3.96 9.75 -19.49
CA ASN A 334 3.81 10.39 -18.18
C ASN A 334 2.56 11.29 -18.09
N ARG A 335 1.56 11.11 -18.97
CA ARG A 335 0.33 11.91 -18.96
C ARG A 335 -0.86 11.05 -18.60
N VAL A 336 -1.68 11.54 -17.66
CA VAL A 336 -3.01 10.97 -17.40
C VAL A 336 -3.96 11.48 -18.48
N VAL A 337 -4.51 10.57 -19.27
CA VAL A 337 -5.42 10.90 -20.38
C VAL A 337 -6.88 10.55 -20.10
N ARG A 338 -7.13 9.67 -19.12
CA ARG A 338 -8.48 9.29 -18.69
C ARG A 338 -8.47 8.82 -17.23
N GLU A 339 -9.53 9.13 -16.50
CA GLU A 339 -9.83 8.60 -15.17
C GLU A 339 -11.17 7.84 -15.21
N GLU A 340 -11.20 6.68 -14.58
CA GLU A 340 -12.41 5.89 -14.31
C GLU A 340 -12.46 5.52 -12.82
N ARG A 341 -13.66 5.40 -12.27
CA ARG A 341 -13.89 4.94 -10.88
C ARG A 341 -14.63 3.61 -10.88
N LEU A 342 -13.95 2.59 -10.36
CA LEU A 342 -14.45 1.24 -10.22
C LEU A 342 -14.91 1.00 -8.78
N LEU A 343 -15.76 -0.02 -8.61
CA LEU A 343 -16.18 -0.55 -7.31
C LEU A 343 -17.00 0.40 -6.43
N GLU A 344 -17.46 1.55 -6.92
CA GLU A 344 -18.20 2.54 -6.11
C GLU A 344 -19.42 1.91 -5.40
N SER A 345 -20.12 0.98 -6.08
CA SER A 345 -21.27 0.26 -5.51
C SER A 345 -20.94 -0.69 -4.35
N LEU A 346 -19.65 -0.93 -4.06
CA LEU A 346 -19.23 -1.68 -2.87
C LEU A 346 -19.30 -0.82 -1.60
N ASN A 347 -19.37 0.51 -1.72
CA ASN A 347 -19.36 1.46 -0.60
C ASN A 347 -18.22 1.16 0.41
N ALA A 348 -17.05 0.80 -0.12
CA ALA A 348 -15.91 0.33 0.68
C ALA A 348 -14.70 1.24 0.47
N ARG A 349 -14.02 1.55 1.57
CA ARG A 349 -12.73 2.27 1.53
C ARG A 349 -11.68 1.34 0.94
N ILE A 350 -11.02 1.73 -0.14
CA ILE A 350 -9.98 0.89 -0.76
C ILE A 350 -8.61 1.29 -0.22
N ARG A 351 -7.87 0.32 0.33
CA ARG A 351 -6.58 0.51 1.00
C ARG A 351 -5.40 0.19 0.10
N ASP A 352 -5.43 -0.95 -0.55
CA ASP A 352 -4.29 -1.40 -1.33
C ASP A 352 -4.74 -2.02 -2.64
N VAL A 353 -3.88 -1.95 -3.64
CA VAL A 353 -4.03 -2.65 -4.91
C VAL A 353 -2.67 -3.16 -5.37
N ARG A 354 -2.63 -4.41 -5.82
CA ARG A 354 -1.45 -5.06 -6.39
C ARG A 354 -1.85 -5.84 -7.64
N GLN A 355 -0.99 -5.85 -8.65
CA GLN A 355 -1.10 -6.82 -9.74
C GLN A 355 -0.43 -8.13 -9.30
N GLY A 356 -1.14 -9.25 -9.41
CA GLY A 356 -0.56 -10.58 -9.22
C GLY A 356 0.18 -11.07 -10.48
N PRO A 357 1.04 -12.10 -10.33
CA PRO A 357 1.75 -12.71 -11.45
C PRO A 357 0.77 -13.42 -12.43
N ASP A 358 -0.43 -13.74 -11.96
CA ASP A 358 -1.50 -14.30 -12.79
C ASP A 358 -2.25 -13.25 -13.64
N GLY A 359 -1.91 -11.97 -13.49
CA GLY A 359 -2.51 -10.86 -14.24
C GLY A 359 -3.84 -10.35 -13.68
N TYR A 360 -4.30 -10.85 -12.52
CA TYR A 360 -5.43 -10.25 -11.79
C TYR A 360 -4.96 -9.10 -10.90
N LEU A 361 -5.89 -8.22 -10.53
CA LEU A 361 -5.67 -7.23 -9.48
C LEU A 361 -6.17 -7.77 -8.14
N TYR A 362 -5.40 -7.55 -7.09
CA TYR A 362 -5.73 -7.89 -5.71
C TYR A 362 -5.91 -6.62 -4.90
N VAL A 363 -7.07 -6.47 -4.28
CA VAL A 363 -7.52 -5.23 -3.65
C VAL A 363 -7.88 -5.47 -2.19
N LEU A 364 -7.39 -4.62 -1.29
CA LEU A 364 -7.73 -4.63 0.13
C LEU A 364 -8.73 -3.52 0.48
N THR A 365 -9.71 -3.83 1.34
CA THR A 365 -10.61 -2.82 1.92
C THR A 365 -10.17 -2.40 3.33
N ASP A 366 -10.17 -1.09 3.62
CA ASP A 366 -9.87 -0.52 4.95
C ASP A 366 -11.11 -0.54 5.85
N ALA A 367 -11.32 -1.65 6.56
CA ALA A 367 -12.40 -1.79 7.53
C ALA A 367 -11.97 -2.69 8.71
N PRO A 368 -12.64 -2.60 9.88
CA PRO A 368 -12.45 -3.54 10.98
C PRO A 368 -12.67 -5.01 10.57
N GLN A 369 -13.55 -5.24 9.59
CA GLN A 369 -13.76 -6.50 8.89
C GLN A 369 -13.47 -6.29 7.39
N GLY A 370 -12.20 -6.04 7.08
CA GLY A 370 -11.70 -5.89 5.74
C GLY A 370 -11.69 -7.20 4.95
N ARG A 371 -11.55 -7.06 3.64
CA ARG A 371 -11.54 -8.16 2.67
C ARG A 371 -10.35 -8.05 1.73
N LEU A 372 -9.89 -9.19 1.25
CA LEU A 372 -9.04 -9.32 0.08
C LEU A 372 -9.93 -9.71 -1.10
N LEU A 373 -9.94 -8.88 -2.13
CA LEU A 373 -10.71 -9.07 -3.35
C LEU A 373 -9.77 -9.36 -4.52
N ARG A 374 -10.19 -10.21 -5.45
CA ARG A 374 -9.56 -10.41 -6.75
C ARG A 374 -10.45 -9.82 -7.84
N LEU A 375 -9.87 -9.02 -8.72
CA LEU A 375 -10.54 -8.32 -9.81
C LEU A 375 -9.93 -8.70 -11.15
N GLY A 376 -10.79 -8.96 -12.13
CA GLY A 376 -10.41 -9.16 -13.53
C GLY A 376 -11.54 -8.74 -14.45
N LEU A 377 -11.24 -8.44 -15.71
CA LEU A 377 -12.29 -8.27 -16.72
C LEU A 377 -13.04 -9.59 -16.86
N ALA A 378 -14.37 -9.50 -16.96
CA ALA A 378 -15.19 -10.64 -17.34
C ALA A 378 -14.74 -11.11 -18.73
N SER A 379 -14.45 -12.40 -18.88
CA SER A 379 -14.27 -12.99 -20.20
C SER A 379 -15.55 -12.78 -21.01
N GLU A 380 -15.42 -12.43 -22.29
CA GLU A 380 -16.55 -12.53 -23.24
C GLU A 380 -17.07 -13.96 -23.36
#